data_AF-A0A1G6BCW1-F1
#
_entry.id   AF-A0A1G6BCW1-F1
#
_cell.length_a   1.000
_cell.length_b   1.000
_cell.length_c   1.000
_cell.angle_alpha   90.00
_cell.angle_beta   90.00
_cell.angle_gamma   90.00
#
_symmetry.space_group_name_H-M   'P 1'
#
loop_
_entity.id
_entity.type
_entity.pdbx_description
1 polymer ?
#
loop_
_entity_poly.entity_id
_entity_poly.type
_entity_poly.pdbx_seq_one_letter_code
_entity_poly.pdbx_strand_id
1 'polypeptide(L)'
;MRGIVIGVSLVLAGIFLVLTVLSIHGRAIRMVNEQATLESTVESALDETLEQNLFTQKSQEEFVIEFLQHALIRLNPNAQIQVDIAAADLEKGILAVKVTEEYDSIGQKVHTLTYETTALLEREGPKHYCSVIFEDEDGNVVRKYKLTKGEKMILPTKAPKRADKKFVHWKSMSGHIAVAGEVVEQDVIYRAQYQ
;
A
#
# COMPACT_ATOMS: atom_id res chain seq x y z
N MET A 1 13.06 70.21 22.93
CA MET A 1 11.84 69.38 22.89
C MET A 1 11.59 68.71 21.54
N ARG A 2 11.63 69.43 20.40
CA ARG A 2 11.38 68.84 19.06
C ARG A 2 12.28 67.64 18.69
N GLY A 3 13.60 67.72 18.92
CA GLY A 3 14.51 66.60 18.62
C GLY A 3 14.28 65.35 19.50
N ILE A 4 13.88 65.55 20.76
CA ILE A 4 13.54 64.45 21.67
C ILE A 4 12.25 63.77 21.23
N VAL A 5 11.24 64.55 20.83
CA VAL A 5 9.96 64.03 20.31
C VAL A 5 10.19 63.23 19.01
N ILE A 6 11.03 63.73 18.11
CA ILE A 6 11.36 63.03 16.85
C ILE A 6 12.12 61.72 17.15
N GLY A 7 13.11 61.75 18.06
CA GLY A 7 13.85 60.55 18.47
C GLY A 7 12.94 59.48 19.09
N VAL A 8 12.04 59.87 19.99
CA VAL A 8 11.07 58.94 20.61
C VAL A 8 10.10 58.37 19.56
N SER A 9 9.63 59.19 18.61
CA SER A 9 8.74 58.73 17.54
C SER A 9 9.40 57.71 16.59
N LEU A 10 10.69 57.88 16.29
CA LEU A 10 11.47 56.95 15.46
C LEU A 10 11.68 55.61 16.15
N VAL A 11 11.96 55.62 17.46
CA VAL A 11 12.11 54.39 18.25
C VAL A 11 10.77 53.62 18.33
N LEU A 12 9.67 54.32 18.57
CA LEU A 12 8.33 53.71 18.59
C LEU A 12 7.95 53.12 17.23
N ALA A 13 8.26 53.82 16.13
CA ALA A 13 8.04 53.30 14.77
C ALA A 13 8.89 52.04 14.48
N GLY A 14 10.14 52.02 14.96
CA GLY A 14 11.01 50.85 14.85
C GLY A 14 10.48 49.63 15.60
N ILE A 15 9.98 49.83 16.83
CA ILE A 15 9.34 48.75 17.62
C ILE A 15 8.10 48.22 16.88
N PHE A 16 7.29 49.10 16.30
CA PHE A 16 6.11 48.71 15.55
C PHE A 16 6.46 47.84 14.33
N LEU A 17 7.51 48.22 13.58
CA LEU A 17 8.02 47.44 12.46
C LEU A 17 8.43 46.02 12.89
N VAL A 18 9.18 45.88 13.97
CA VAL A 18 9.59 44.56 14.49
C VAL A 18 8.39 43.70 14.87
N LEU A 19 7.39 44.28 15.56
CA LEU A 19 6.17 43.57 15.96
C LEU A 19 5.35 43.08 14.75
N THR A 20 5.28 43.89 13.68
CA THR A 20 4.59 43.48 12.45
C THR A 20 5.29 42.32 11.75
N VAL A 21 6.63 42.34 11.67
CA VAL A 21 7.42 41.25 11.06
C VAL A 21 7.27 39.94 11.84
N LEU A 22 7.32 39.99 13.17
CA LEU A 22 7.09 38.83 14.04
C LEU A 22 5.68 38.27 13.88
N SER A 23 4.68 39.15 13.75
CA SER A 23 3.28 38.75 13.54
C SER A 23 3.06 38.06 12.19
N ILE A 24 3.74 38.50 11.13
CA ILE A 24 3.67 37.89 9.80
C ILE A 24 4.34 36.50 9.82
N HIS A 25 5.55 36.39 10.39
CA HIS A 25 6.26 35.11 10.49
C HIS A 25 5.49 34.09 11.33
N GLY A 26 4.90 34.51 12.46
CA GLY A 26 4.09 33.62 13.29
C GLY A 26 2.88 33.03 12.55
N ARG A 27 2.21 33.83 11.72
CA ARG A 27 1.09 33.34 10.87
C ARG A 27 1.57 32.39 9.78
N ALA A 28 2.69 32.72 9.12
CA ALA A 28 3.26 31.87 8.07
C ALA A 28 3.71 30.50 8.63
N ILE A 29 4.41 30.49 9.75
CA ILE A 29 4.84 29.25 10.43
C ILE A 29 3.63 28.41 10.84
N ARG A 30 2.58 29.05 11.38
CA ARG A 30 1.35 28.34 11.76
C ARG A 30 0.67 27.69 10.56
N MET A 31 0.54 28.39 9.45
CA MET A 31 -0.08 27.86 8.23
C MET A 31 0.71 26.67 7.67
N VAL A 32 2.05 26.78 7.63
CA VAL A 32 2.92 25.68 7.17
C VAL A 32 2.80 24.45 8.08
N ASN A 33 2.76 24.66 9.41
CA ASN A 33 2.61 23.56 10.35
C ASN A 33 1.25 22.86 10.24
N GLU A 34 0.18 23.63 10.06
CA GLU A 34 -1.17 23.09 9.88
C GLU A 34 -1.28 22.29 8.58
N GLN A 35 -0.72 22.80 7.47
CA GLN A 35 -0.64 22.06 6.22
C GLN A 35 0.15 20.75 6.37
N ALA A 36 1.37 20.80 6.93
CA ALA A 36 2.18 19.60 7.15
C ALA A 36 1.48 18.56 8.07
N THR A 37 0.66 19.04 9.02
CA THR A 37 -0.12 18.17 9.90
C THR A 37 -1.25 17.47 9.14
N LEU A 38 -1.98 18.20 8.29
CA LEU A 38 -3.00 17.63 7.42
C LEU A 38 -2.38 16.58 6.47
N GLU A 39 -1.26 16.94 5.82
CA GLU A 39 -0.53 16.06 4.90
C GLU A 39 -0.15 14.73 5.56
N SER A 40 0.59 14.79 6.67
CA SER A 40 1.04 13.60 7.40
C SER A 40 -0.12 12.76 7.95
N THR A 41 -1.21 13.40 8.37
CA THR A 41 -2.39 12.69 8.89
C THR A 41 -3.09 11.90 7.81
N VAL A 42 -3.28 12.50 6.63
CA VAL A 42 -3.91 11.84 5.48
C VAL A 42 -3.04 10.71 4.97
N GLU A 43 -1.72 10.92 4.87
CA GLU A 43 -0.76 9.85 4.48
C GLU A 43 -0.79 8.68 5.47
N SER A 44 -0.71 8.96 6.76
CA SER A 44 -0.73 7.90 7.79
C SER A 44 -2.05 7.12 7.77
N ALA A 45 -3.18 7.81 7.56
CA ALA A 45 -4.47 7.15 7.45
C ALA A 45 -4.56 6.26 6.20
N LEU A 46 -4.03 6.70 5.07
CA LEU A 46 -3.96 5.91 3.83
C LEU A 46 -3.10 4.67 3.99
N ASP A 47 -1.91 4.80 4.57
CA ASP A 47 -0.98 3.69 4.78
C ASP A 47 -1.61 2.63 5.70
N GLU A 48 -2.20 3.04 6.82
CA GLU A 48 -2.85 2.09 7.74
C GLU A 48 -4.05 1.39 7.11
N THR A 49 -4.84 2.09 6.28
CA THR A 49 -5.96 1.49 5.55
C THR A 49 -5.44 0.47 4.51
N LEU A 50 -4.36 0.78 3.80
CA LEU A 50 -3.74 -0.14 2.83
C LEU A 50 -3.10 -1.36 3.53
N GLU A 51 -2.43 -1.18 4.66
CA GLU A 51 -1.82 -2.26 5.45
C GLU A 51 -2.87 -3.21 6.05
N GLN A 52 -3.96 -2.69 6.62
CA GLN A 52 -5.01 -3.54 7.19
C GLN A 52 -5.79 -4.32 6.13
N ASN A 53 -5.90 -3.77 4.91
CA ASN A 53 -6.51 -4.46 3.78
C ASN A 53 -5.65 -5.62 3.21
N LEU A 54 -4.40 -5.81 3.67
CA LEU A 54 -3.58 -6.98 3.32
C LEU A 54 -4.18 -8.32 3.78
N PHE A 55 -5.17 -8.30 4.70
CA PHE A 55 -5.61 -9.49 5.43
C PHE A 55 -7.08 -9.87 5.21
N THR A 56 -7.87 -9.03 4.55
CA THR A 56 -9.32 -9.23 4.38
C THR A 56 -9.71 -8.77 2.99
N GLN A 57 -10.23 -9.65 2.12
CA GLN A 57 -10.83 -9.27 0.83
C GLN A 57 -12.03 -8.34 1.06
N LYS A 58 -11.78 -7.04 1.28
CA LYS A 58 -12.81 -6.03 1.53
C LYS A 58 -13.34 -5.48 0.21
N SER A 59 -14.58 -4.97 0.24
CA SER A 59 -15.15 -4.24 -0.89
C SER A 59 -14.50 -2.85 -1.03
N GLN A 60 -14.67 -2.22 -2.19
CA GLN A 60 -14.20 -0.84 -2.41
C GLN A 60 -14.84 0.17 -1.44
N GLU A 61 -16.10 -0.05 -1.08
CA GLU A 61 -16.84 0.81 -0.14
C GLU A 61 -16.30 0.65 1.28
N GLU A 62 -16.04 -0.58 1.72
CA GLU A 62 -15.44 -0.85 3.02
C GLU A 62 -14.05 -0.22 3.15
N PHE A 63 -13.29 -0.22 2.06
CA PHE A 63 -11.96 0.38 2.00
C PHE A 63 -11.99 1.91 2.14
N VAL A 64 -12.94 2.57 1.47
CA VAL A 64 -13.17 4.01 1.64
C VAL A 64 -13.65 4.33 3.05
N ILE A 65 -14.54 3.52 3.63
CA ILE A 65 -15.05 3.72 5.00
C ILE A 65 -13.92 3.60 6.03
N GLU A 66 -13.04 2.61 5.89
CA GLU A 66 -11.91 2.41 6.79
C GLU A 66 -10.91 3.57 6.72
N PHE A 67 -10.63 4.09 5.51
CA PHE A 67 -9.84 5.32 5.36
C PHE A 67 -10.51 6.50 6.07
N LEU A 68 -11.81 6.71 5.84
CA LEU A 68 -12.56 7.78 6.49
C LEU A 68 -12.51 7.66 8.01
N GLN A 69 -12.63 6.45 8.56
CA GLN A 69 -12.51 6.22 10.00
C GLN A 69 -11.12 6.61 10.52
N HIS A 70 -10.06 6.14 9.86
CA HIS A 70 -8.67 6.44 10.26
C HIS A 70 -8.32 7.92 10.14
N ALA A 71 -8.83 8.59 9.10
CA ALA A 71 -8.62 10.01 8.86
C ALA A 71 -9.41 10.86 9.87
N LEU A 72 -10.71 10.64 10.01
CA LEU A 72 -11.59 11.47 10.84
C LEU A 72 -11.25 11.42 12.34
N ILE A 73 -10.66 10.32 12.84
CA ILE A 73 -10.20 10.24 14.24
C ILE A 73 -9.02 11.17 14.52
N ARG A 74 -8.22 11.49 13.50
CA ARG A 74 -6.98 12.27 13.63
C ARG A 74 -7.11 13.72 13.14
N LEU A 75 -8.03 13.98 12.23
CA LEU A 75 -8.29 15.33 11.72
C LEU A 75 -8.92 16.24 12.79
N ASN A 76 -8.78 17.53 12.57
CA ASN A 76 -9.28 18.55 13.50
C ASN A 76 -10.82 18.53 13.58
N PRO A 77 -11.41 18.23 14.74
CA PRO A 77 -12.87 18.08 14.88
C PRO A 77 -13.65 19.40 14.76
N ASN A 78 -12.97 20.55 14.87
CA ASN A 78 -13.59 21.87 14.74
C ASN A 78 -13.53 22.42 13.32
N ALA A 79 -12.95 21.68 12.39
CA ALA A 79 -12.90 22.05 10.99
C ALA A 79 -13.99 21.35 10.18
N GLN A 80 -14.49 22.03 9.16
CA GLN A 80 -15.32 21.42 8.14
C GLN A 80 -14.42 20.65 7.19
N ILE A 81 -14.58 19.33 7.14
CA ILE A 81 -13.75 18.42 6.34
C ILE A 81 -14.57 17.89 5.17
N GLN A 82 -14.04 18.01 3.97
CA GLN A 82 -14.52 17.35 2.76
C GLN A 82 -13.48 16.36 2.28
N VAL A 83 -13.92 15.14 1.93
CA VAL A 83 -13.08 14.09 1.37
C VAL A 83 -13.65 13.67 0.02
N ASP A 84 -12.86 13.82 -1.04
CA ASP A 84 -13.18 13.36 -2.38
C ASP A 84 -12.29 12.16 -2.74
N ILE A 85 -12.90 11.05 -3.12
CA ILE A 85 -12.18 9.87 -3.62
C ILE A 85 -11.98 10.04 -5.12
N ALA A 86 -10.75 10.36 -5.53
CA ALA A 86 -10.40 10.58 -6.93
C ALA A 86 -10.30 9.26 -7.71
N ALA A 87 -9.73 8.23 -7.08
CA ALA A 87 -9.65 6.88 -7.63
C ALA A 87 -9.48 5.84 -6.52
N ALA A 88 -10.03 4.64 -6.71
CA ALA A 88 -9.77 3.49 -5.86
C ALA A 88 -9.73 2.23 -6.72
N ASP A 89 -8.64 1.46 -6.62
CA ASP A 89 -8.42 0.20 -7.33
C ASP A 89 -7.79 -0.82 -6.36
N LEU A 90 -8.60 -1.69 -5.78
CA LEU A 90 -8.14 -2.66 -4.78
C LEU A 90 -7.28 -3.79 -5.39
N GLU A 91 -7.44 -4.07 -6.68
CA GLU A 91 -6.61 -5.08 -7.36
C GLU A 91 -5.19 -4.58 -7.51
N LYS A 92 -5.04 -3.31 -7.91
CA LYS A 92 -3.75 -2.63 -8.02
C LYS A 92 -3.27 -2.03 -6.71
N GLY A 93 -4.09 -2.01 -5.67
CA GLY A 93 -3.75 -1.47 -4.37
C GLY A 93 -3.63 0.06 -4.36
N ILE A 94 -4.44 0.76 -5.15
CA ILE A 94 -4.37 2.21 -5.33
C ILE A 94 -5.52 2.87 -4.58
N LEU A 95 -5.22 3.93 -3.83
CA LEU A 95 -6.20 4.84 -3.27
C LEU A 95 -5.74 6.28 -3.47
N ALA A 96 -6.51 7.05 -4.24
CA ALA A 96 -6.28 8.47 -4.47
C ALA A 96 -7.39 9.28 -3.80
N VAL A 97 -6.98 10.21 -2.94
CA VAL A 97 -7.89 11.01 -2.13
C VAL A 97 -7.48 12.47 -2.17
N LYS A 98 -8.49 13.32 -2.11
CA LYS A 98 -8.34 14.74 -1.89
C LYS A 98 -9.10 15.11 -0.63
N VAL A 99 -8.41 15.71 0.32
CA VAL A 99 -8.97 16.16 1.60
C VAL A 99 -8.90 17.67 1.64
N THR A 100 -10.04 18.30 1.90
CA THR A 100 -10.16 19.75 2.07
C THR A 100 -10.62 20.03 3.49
N GLU A 101 -9.83 20.81 4.23
CA GLU A 101 -10.14 21.27 5.58
C GLU A 101 -10.41 22.78 5.55
N GLU A 102 -11.57 23.19 6.06
CA GLU A 102 -11.95 24.58 6.21
C GLU A 102 -12.19 24.91 7.68
N TYR A 103 -11.58 25.98 8.19
CA TYR A 103 -11.81 26.43 9.56
C TYR A 103 -11.87 27.95 9.68
N ASP A 104 -12.70 28.41 10.61
CA ASP A 104 -12.85 29.82 10.92
C ASP A 104 -11.73 30.30 11.83
N SER A 105 -10.94 31.26 11.35
CA SER A 105 -10.10 32.07 12.23
C SER A 105 -10.94 33.22 12.79
N ILE A 106 -10.92 33.39 14.11
CA ILE A 106 -11.67 34.44 14.84
C ILE A 106 -11.45 35.79 14.13
N GLY A 107 -12.48 36.31 13.46
CA GLY A 107 -12.46 37.63 12.80
C GLY A 107 -12.26 37.66 11.28
N GLN A 108 -12.94 36.79 10.51
CA GLN A 108 -13.34 37.00 9.09
C GLN A 108 -12.55 36.31 7.96
N LYS A 109 -11.56 35.45 8.20
CA LYS A 109 -10.99 34.63 7.10
C LYS A 109 -11.15 33.15 7.38
N VAL A 110 -12.02 32.51 6.60
CA VAL A 110 -12.03 31.05 6.40
C VAL A 110 -10.68 30.71 5.78
N HIS A 111 -9.93 29.85 6.44
CA HIS A 111 -8.73 29.27 5.87
C HIS A 111 -9.11 27.91 5.28
N THR A 112 -8.86 27.74 3.98
CA THR A 112 -9.05 26.49 3.26
C THR A 112 -7.69 25.86 3.02
N LEU A 113 -7.48 24.66 3.56
CA LEU A 113 -6.33 23.81 3.28
C LEU A 113 -6.81 22.65 2.42
N THR A 114 -6.12 22.40 1.30
CA THR A 114 -6.42 21.28 0.42
C THR A 114 -5.17 20.44 0.25
N TYR A 115 -5.29 19.15 0.53
CA TYR A 115 -4.24 18.17 0.27
C TYR A 115 -4.76 17.06 -0.63
N GLU A 116 -3.98 16.72 -1.65
CA GLU A 116 -4.28 15.65 -2.60
C GLU A 116 -3.09 14.70 -2.65
N THR A 117 -3.36 13.42 -2.43
CA THR A 117 -2.32 12.40 -2.44
C THR A 117 -2.87 11.08 -2.94
N THR A 118 -1.96 10.24 -3.43
CA THR A 118 -2.27 8.88 -3.89
C THR A 118 -1.36 7.92 -3.18
N ALA A 119 -1.95 7.00 -2.43
CA ALA A 119 -1.23 5.91 -1.81
C ALA A 119 -1.29 4.66 -2.71
N LEU A 120 -0.13 4.01 -2.84
CA LEU A 120 0.07 2.81 -3.63
C LEU A 120 0.54 1.70 -2.70
N LEU A 121 -0.21 0.61 -2.64
CA LEU A 121 0.23 -0.60 -1.96
C LEU A 121 1.24 -1.33 -2.83
N GLU A 122 2.50 -1.26 -2.43
CA GLU A 122 3.57 -2.09 -2.98
C GLU A 122 3.35 -3.56 -2.56
N ARG A 123 2.54 -4.31 -3.34
CA ARG A 123 2.39 -5.75 -3.16
C ARG A 123 3.57 -6.47 -3.84
N GLU A 124 4.34 -7.28 -3.09
CA GLU A 124 4.76 -8.55 -3.69
C GLU A 124 3.48 -9.35 -3.94
N GLY A 125 2.99 -9.37 -5.19
CA GLY A 125 1.71 -9.98 -5.55
C GLY A 125 1.54 -11.42 -5.04
N PRO A 126 0.29 -11.94 -4.97
CA PRO A 126 0.03 -13.27 -4.45
C PRO A 126 0.90 -14.30 -5.19
N LYS A 127 1.85 -14.91 -4.47
CA LYS A 127 2.69 -15.99 -4.99
C LYS A 127 1.75 -17.14 -5.35
N HIS A 128 1.42 -17.27 -6.63
CA HIS A 128 0.63 -18.38 -7.13
C HIS A 128 1.50 -19.63 -7.04
N TYR A 129 1.17 -20.52 -6.10
CA TYR A 129 1.89 -21.77 -5.95
C TYR A 129 1.23 -22.85 -6.80
N CYS A 130 2.03 -23.57 -7.56
CA CYS A 130 1.64 -24.78 -8.26
C CYS A 130 2.16 -26.01 -7.48
N SER A 131 1.32 -27.02 -7.35
CA SER A 131 1.66 -28.32 -6.78
C SER A 131 2.03 -29.28 -7.90
N VAL A 132 3.30 -29.73 -7.91
CA VAL A 132 3.77 -30.80 -8.79
C VAL A 132 3.92 -32.07 -7.96
N ILE A 133 3.12 -33.09 -8.29
CA ILE A 133 3.11 -34.36 -7.57
C ILE A 133 3.61 -35.46 -8.51
N PHE A 134 4.55 -36.27 -8.02
CA PHE A 134 5.07 -37.46 -8.69
C PHE A 134 4.59 -38.69 -7.93
N GLU A 135 3.85 -39.56 -8.60
CA GLU A 135 3.22 -40.77 -8.05
C GLU A 135 3.72 -42.03 -8.76
N ASP A 136 3.89 -43.13 -8.03
CA ASP A 136 4.11 -44.42 -8.67
C ASP A 136 2.85 -44.92 -9.42
N GLU A 137 2.95 -46.07 -10.09
CA GLU A 137 1.82 -46.68 -10.80
C GLU A 137 0.68 -47.08 -9.84
N ASP A 138 0.99 -47.32 -8.57
CA ASP A 138 0.05 -47.75 -7.52
C ASP A 138 -0.61 -46.54 -6.81
N GLY A 139 -0.26 -45.30 -7.20
CA GLY A 139 -0.80 -44.05 -6.65
C GLY A 139 -0.09 -43.53 -5.39
N ASN A 140 1.04 -44.12 -5.00
CA ASN A 140 1.83 -43.61 -3.88
C ASN A 140 2.65 -42.40 -4.31
N VAL A 141 2.58 -41.33 -3.51
CA VAL A 141 3.36 -40.11 -3.76
C VAL A 141 4.85 -40.37 -3.51
N VAL A 142 5.63 -40.38 -4.58
CA VAL A 142 7.10 -40.48 -4.55
C VAL A 142 7.70 -39.13 -4.16
N ARG A 143 7.14 -38.03 -4.66
CA ARG A 143 7.61 -36.67 -4.34
C ARG A 143 6.52 -35.64 -4.59
N LYS A 144 6.48 -34.58 -3.79
CA LYS A 144 5.64 -33.39 -4.00
C LYS A 144 6.50 -32.14 -3.92
N TYR A 145 6.32 -31.24 -4.88
CA TYR A 145 6.92 -29.91 -4.89
C TYR A 145 5.82 -28.85 -4.84
N LYS A 146 6.10 -27.77 -4.11
CA LYS A 146 5.31 -26.55 -4.12
C LYS A 146 6.20 -25.48 -4.74
N LEU A 147 5.92 -25.12 -5.99
CA LEU A 147 6.72 -24.20 -6.78
C LEU A 147 5.92 -22.94 -7.05
N THR A 148 6.58 -21.81 -7.20
CA THR A 148 5.91 -20.60 -7.69
C THR A 148 5.60 -20.73 -9.18
N LYS A 149 4.47 -20.19 -9.61
CA LYS A 149 4.08 -20.16 -11.03
C LYS A 149 5.17 -19.44 -11.82
N GLY A 150 5.72 -20.08 -12.85
CA GLY A 150 6.89 -19.58 -13.58
C GLY A 150 8.23 -20.18 -13.16
N GLU A 151 8.27 -20.93 -12.05
CA GLU A 151 9.48 -21.59 -11.57
C GLU A 151 9.75 -22.90 -12.32
N LYS A 152 11.03 -23.26 -12.45
CA LYS A 152 11.47 -24.43 -13.19
C LYS A 152 11.26 -25.70 -12.38
N MET A 153 10.59 -26.68 -12.97
CA MET A 153 10.34 -27.99 -12.40
C MET A 153 11.64 -28.80 -12.26
N ILE A 154 11.82 -29.42 -11.09
CA ILE A 154 12.93 -30.35 -10.82
C ILE A 154 12.36 -31.76 -10.76
N LEU A 155 12.93 -32.67 -11.55
CA LEU A 155 12.54 -34.09 -11.49
C LEU A 155 13.07 -34.76 -10.20
N PRO A 156 12.32 -35.71 -9.62
CA PRO A 156 12.80 -36.45 -8.46
C PRO A 156 14.11 -37.19 -8.79
N THR A 157 15.15 -36.98 -7.99
CA THR A 157 16.45 -37.66 -8.16
C THR A 157 16.36 -39.17 -7.89
N LYS A 158 15.35 -39.60 -7.11
CA LYS A 158 15.06 -41.01 -6.83
C LYS A 158 13.97 -41.49 -7.78
N ALA A 159 14.37 -42.24 -8.80
CA ALA A 159 13.42 -43.00 -9.60
C ALA A 159 12.80 -44.11 -8.74
N PRO A 160 11.48 -44.33 -8.80
CA PRO A 160 10.83 -45.42 -8.09
C PRO A 160 11.36 -46.76 -8.62
N LYS A 161 11.90 -47.59 -7.71
CA LYS A 161 12.48 -48.90 -8.05
C LYS A 161 11.42 -49.97 -7.89
N ARG A 162 11.20 -50.78 -8.95
CA ARG A 162 10.43 -52.03 -8.89
C ARG A 162 11.38 -53.19 -9.22
N ALA A 163 11.23 -54.31 -8.53
CA ALA A 163 12.09 -55.49 -8.71
C ALA A 163 12.01 -56.05 -10.14
N ASP A 164 10.85 -55.89 -10.81
CA ASP A 164 10.54 -56.60 -12.05
C ASP A 164 10.35 -55.69 -13.28
N LYS A 165 10.51 -54.36 -13.12
CA LYS A 165 10.34 -53.40 -14.22
C LYS A 165 11.33 -52.23 -14.13
N LYS A 166 11.79 -51.72 -15.27
CA LYS A 166 12.66 -50.53 -15.32
C LYS A 166 11.82 -49.26 -15.49
N PHE A 167 12.07 -48.27 -14.65
CA PHE A 167 11.47 -46.94 -14.81
C PHE A 167 11.93 -46.30 -16.12
N VAL A 168 10.99 -45.73 -16.89
CA VAL A 168 11.26 -45.08 -18.18
C VAL A 168 11.15 -43.56 -18.05
N HIS A 169 9.97 -43.05 -17.71
CA HIS A 169 9.71 -41.62 -17.59
C HIS A 169 8.46 -41.32 -16.73
N TRP A 170 8.28 -40.06 -16.39
CA TRP A 170 7.10 -39.55 -15.72
C TRP A 170 6.10 -39.03 -16.75
N LYS A 171 4.82 -39.43 -16.66
CA LYS A 171 3.77 -39.05 -17.61
C LYS A 171 2.53 -38.54 -16.90
N SER A 172 1.99 -37.42 -17.35
CA SER A 172 0.74 -36.85 -16.83
C SER A 172 -0.48 -37.58 -17.39
N MET A 173 -1.65 -37.38 -16.77
CA MET A 173 -2.94 -37.89 -17.23
C MET A 173 -3.29 -37.42 -18.66
N SER A 174 -2.83 -36.24 -19.07
CA SER A 174 -3.00 -35.71 -20.43
C SER A 174 -2.10 -36.39 -21.46
N GLY A 175 -1.15 -37.21 -21.01
CA GLY A 175 -0.15 -37.85 -21.84
C GLY A 175 1.18 -37.08 -21.96
N HIS A 176 1.30 -35.91 -21.35
CA HIS A 176 2.53 -35.12 -21.33
C HIS A 176 3.66 -35.80 -20.54
N ILE A 177 4.89 -35.78 -21.07
CA ILE A 177 6.06 -36.36 -20.40
C ILE A 177 6.78 -35.26 -19.62
N ALA A 178 7.07 -35.49 -18.34
CA ALA A 178 7.71 -34.48 -17.49
C ALA A 178 9.17 -34.24 -17.94
N VAL A 179 9.54 -32.98 -18.20
CA VAL A 179 10.91 -32.58 -18.56
C VAL A 179 11.52 -31.73 -17.46
N ALA A 180 12.78 -32.04 -17.08
CA ALA A 180 13.51 -31.22 -16.11
C ALA A 180 13.73 -29.81 -16.66
N GLY A 181 13.44 -28.79 -15.84
CA GLY A 181 13.60 -27.39 -16.22
C GLY A 181 12.38 -26.77 -16.91
N GLU A 182 11.30 -27.53 -17.14
CA GLU A 182 10.04 -27.01 -17.67
C GLU A 182 9.38 -26.06 -16.67
N VAL A 183 8.76 -24.99 -17.17
CA VAL A 183 8.09 -23.99 -16.35
C VAL A 183 6.75 -24.54 -15.87
N VAL A 184 6.50 -24.44 -14.56
CA VAL A 184 5.23 -24.88 -13.98
C VAL A 184 4.23 -23.73 -14.01
N GLU A 185 3.15 -23.90 -14.76
CA GLU A 185 2.07 -22.92 -14.86
C GLU A 185 0.79 -23.30 -14.10
N GLN A 186 0.63 -24.59 -13.81
CA GLN A 186 -0.56 -25.17 -13.19
C GLN A 186 -0.23 -26.41 -12.36
N ASP A 187 -1.16 -26.80 -11.50
CA ASP A 187 -1.08 -28.05 -10.74
C ASP A 187 -1.06 -29.26 -11.68
N VAL A 188 -0.10 -30.16 -11.46
CA VAL A 188 0.06 -31.34 -12.31
C VAL A 188 0.51 -32.54 -11.50
N ILE A 189 -0.10 -33.68 -11.83
CA ILE A 189 0.28 -34.98 -11.30
C ILE A 189 0.93 -35.78 -12.42
N TYR A 190 2.12 -36.30 -12.14
CA TYR A 190 2.86 -37.19 -13.01
C TYR A 190 2.94 -38.58 -12.41
N ARG A 191 2.61 -39.59 -13.21
CA ARG A 191 2.72 -41.00 -12.84
C ARG A 191 3.94 -41.65 -13.45
N ALA A 192 4.59 -42.53 -12.69
CA ALA A 192 5.72 -43.31 -13.17
C ALA A 192 5.28 -44.28 -14.28
N GLN A 193 6.06 -44.38 -15.34
CA GLN A 193 5.89 -45.37 -16.41
C GLN A 193 7.06 -46.34 -16.39
N TYR A 194 6.76 -47.61 -16.62
CA TYR A 194 7.72 -48.72 -16.53
C TYR A 194 7.70 -49.54 -17.82
N GLN A 195 8.85 -50.13 -18.16
CA GLN A 195 9.05 -51.11 -19.23
C GLN A 195 9.59 -52.42 -18.69
#